data_AF-A0A316N9E6-F1
#
_entry.id   AF-A0A316N9E6-F1
#
_cell.length_a   1.000
_cell.length_b   1.000
_cell.length_c   1.000
_cell.angle_alpha   90.00
_cell.angle_beta   90.00
_cell.angle_gamma   90.00
#
_symmetry.space_group_name_H-M   'P 1'
#
loop_
_entity.id
_entity.type
_entity.pdbx_description
1 polymer ?
#
loop_
_entity_poly.entity_id
_entity_poly.type
_entity_poly.pdbx_seq_one_letter_code
_entity_poly.pdbx_strand_id
1 'polypeptide(L)'
;MKPKFLTAAICIVALFSVDLTYGYHPISPYAYCAGNPIKYVDPDGQDVWEINQNGEIVNRIKDKTQDAFFMVNNEGKRMEGDMYSVSFEYGTVKGVSEVSYEIDGENYNLTLFNIAGDDNGQKLFEVMSNNQNDIEWSHTKVGTADSGNGFVSTSHTPYKEASSLYIINNGYTIREHTHSHPSTPVPSDNDRVFHTALNNGRKVPTYIYHNNGVRQPNYLQYTGSGAIYPYSIQMNNGFPSIRYNNRQPMTPWRRR
;
A
#
# COMPACT_ATOMS: atom_id res chain seq x y z
N MET A 1 -36.06 -5.91 46.59
CA MET A 1 -34.69 -5.33 46.52
C MET A 1 -34.11 -5.67 45.15
N LYS A 2 -33.90 -4.66 44.29
CA LYS A 2 -33.43 -4.82 42.90
C LYS A 2 -31.89 -4.97 42.89
N PRO A 3 -31.29 -5.92 42.16
CA PRO A 3 -29.87 -6.19 42.27
C PRO A 3 -29.08 -5.12 41.51
N LYS A 4 -28.40 -4.25 42.27
CA LYS A 4 -27.42 -3.26 41.76
C LYS A 4 -26.08 -3.89 41.32
N PHE A 5 -26.01 -5.23 41.22
CA PHE A 5 -24.77 -5.95 40.93
C PHE A 5 -24.48 -6.10 39.43
N LEU A 6 -25.49 -5.98 38.55
CA LEU A 6 -25.26 -6.19 37.11
C LEU A 6 -24.61 -4.98 36.41
N THR A 7 -24.79 -3.77 36.96
CA THR A 7 -24.24 -2.53 36.35
C THR A 7 -22.74 -2.35 36.62
N ALA A 8 -22.22 -2.89 37.72
CA ALA A 8 -20.79 -2.78 38.06
C ALA A 8 -19.88 -3.69 37.21
N ALA A 9 -20.39 -4.85 36.77
CA ALA A 9 -19.62 -5.79 35.95
C ALA A 9 -19.39 -5.28 34.52
N ILE A 10 -20.33 -4.50 33.95
CA ILE A 10 -20.21 -3.93 32.61
C ILE A 10 -19.15 -2.81 32.56
N CYS A 11 -19.00 -2.03 33.64
CA CYS A 11 -17.97 -0.99 33.72
C CYS A 11 -16.55 -1.56 33.84
N ILE A 12 -16.37 -2.72 34.46
CA ILE A 12 -15.04 -3.35 34.61
C ILE A 12 -14.59 -3.98 33.29
N VAL A 13 -15.50 -4.60 32.53
CA VAL A 13 -15.16 -5.15 31.20
C VAL A 13 -14.87 -4.02 30.20
N ALA A 14 -15.59 -2.89 30.28
CA ALA A 14 -15.29 -1.72 29.46
C ALA A 14 -13.91 -1.12 29.78
N LEU A 15 -13.50 -1.05 31.06
CA LEU A 15 -12.19 -0.50 31.46
C LEU A 15 -10.99 -1.36 31.09
N PHE A 16 -11.16 -2.68 30.92
CA PHE A 16 -10.13 -3.56 30.34
C PHE A 16 -10.24 -3.71 28.81
N SER A 17 -11.26 -3.11 28.20
CA SER A 17 -11.46 -3.03 26.75
C SER A 17 -11.16 -1.64 26.18
N VAL A 18 -10.81 -0.66 27.03
CA VAL A 18 -10.22 0.61 26.58
C VAL A 18 -8.82 0.30 26.09
N ASP A 19 -8.77 -0.12 24.82
CA ASP A 19 -7.69 0.01 23.86
C ASP A 19 -6.30 0.23 24.46
N LEU A 20 -5.68 -0.87 24.89
CA LEU A 20 -4.23 -0.99 24.99
C LEU A 20 -3.54 -0.79 23.61
N THR A 21 -4.31 -0.72 22.53
CA THR A 21 -3.89 -0.33 21.17
C THR A 21 -3.64 1.17 21.01
N TYR A 22 -4.19 2.03 21.89
CA TYR A 22 -3.94 3.49 21.82
C TYR A 22 -2.57 3.88 22.39
N GLY A 23 -1.95 3.00 23.20
CA GLY A 23 -0.61 3.22 23.78
C GLY A 23 0.52 2.42 23.14
N TYR A 24 0.20 1.37 22.38
CA TYR A 24 1.18 0.57 21.64
C TYR A 24 1.15 0.98 20.17
N HIS A 25 1.89 2.04 19.85
CA HIS A 25 2.33 2.20 18.47
C HIS A 25 3.23 0.98 18.13
N PRO A 26 2.96 0.23 17.04
CA PRO A 26 3.80 -0.90 16.62
C PRO A 26 5.28 -0.50 16.49
N ILE A 27 5.49 0.78 16.21
CA ILE A 27 6.76 1.49 16.22
C ILE A 27 6.49 2.82 16.94
N SER A 28 7.22 3.12 18.01
CA SER A 28 7.07 4.40 18.72
C SER A 28 7.18 5.58 17.74
N PRO A 29 6.41 6.68 17.91
CA PRO A 29 6.63 7.91 17.15
C PRO A 29 8.05 8.48 17.33
N TYR A 30 8.79 8.00 18.34
CA TYR A 30 10.20 8.31 18.59
C TYR A 30 11.17 7.18 18.18
N ALA A 31 10.69 6.09 17.58
CA ALA A 31 11.56 4.99 17.16
C ALA A 31 12.31 5.38 15.88
N TYR A 32 13.58 5.74 16.06
CA TYR A 32 14.52 5.93 14.96
C TYR A 32 14.67 4.62 14.17
N CYS A 33 14.57 4.70 12.84
CA CYS A 33 14.78 3.56 11.94
C CYS A 33 13.87 2.34 12.20
N ALA A 34 12.67 2.53 12.78
CA ALA A 34 11.82 1.42 13.24
C ALA A 34 12.54 0.43 14.19
N GLY A 35 13.56 0.89 14.92
CA GLY A 35 14.39 0.06 15.78
C GLY A 35 15.52 -0.70 15.07
N ASN A 36 15.74 -0.49 13.78
CA ASN A 36 16.85 -1.10 13.02
C ASN A 36 17.73 -0.05 12.30
N PRO A 37 18.61 0.64 13.04
CA PRO A 37 19.50 1.68 12.52
C PRO A 37 20.73 1.10 11.79
N ILE A 38 20.76 -0.20 11.45
CA ILE A 38 21.75 -0.77 10.53
C ILE A 38 21.15 -0.85 9.12
N LYS A 39 19.82 -0.96 9.04
CA LYS A 39 19.07 -1.22 7.82
C LYS A 39 18.34 0.00 7.26
N TYR A 40 17.94 0.95 8.11
CA TYR A 40 17.12 2.11 7.75
C TYR A 40 17.82 3.46 8.03
N VAL A 41 19.14 3.54 7.83
CA VAL A 41 19.88 4.79 8.05
C VAL A 41 19.68 5.73 6.88
N ASP A 42 18.76 6.67 7.06
CA ASP A 42 18.79 7.93 6.32
C ASP A 42 19.14 9.06 7.29
N PRO A 43 20.41 9.51 7.34
CA PRO A 43 20.86 10.54 8.28
C PRO A 43 20.16 11.88 8.06
N ASP A 44 19.65 12.11 6.85
CA ASP A 44 18.96 13.33 6.48
C ASP A 44 17.47 13.04 6.23
N GLY A 45 17.09 12.12 5.33
CA GLY A 45 15.69 11.70 5.07
C GLY A 45 14.86 12.70 4.28
N GLN A 46 15.47 13.42 3.32
CA GLN A 46 15.02 14.74 2.86
C GLN A 46 15.40 14.97 1.40
N ASP A 47 14.58 14.53 0.45
CA ASP A 47 15.04 14.56 -0.94
C ASP A 47 13.95 14.71 -1.99
N VAL A 48 14.42 15.13 -3.16
CA VAL A 48 13.76 14.94 -4.43
C VAL A 48 14.33 13.66 -5.06
N TRP A 49 13.49 12.66 -5.29
CA TRP A 49 13.86 11.42 -5.97
C TRP A 49 13.50 11.49 -7.45
N GLU A 50 14.43 11.05 -8.29
CA GLU A 50 14.18 10.81 -9.71
C GLU A 50 14.18 9.30 -9.95
N ILE A 51 13.03 8.80 -10.41
CA ILE A 51 12.76 7.37 -10.60
C ILE A 51 12.70 7.08 -12.10
N ASN A 52 13.48 6.11 -12.58
CA ASN A 52 13.42 5.72 -13.99
C ASN A 52 12.22 4.80 -14.29
N GLN A 53 12.08 4.41 -15.55
CA GLN A 53 10.97 3.58 -16.00
C GLN A 53 11.00 2.14 -15.45
N ASN A 54 12.15 1.68 -14.94
CA ASN A 54 12.30 0.39 -14.25
C ASN A 54 11.99 0.49 -12.74
N GLY A 55 11.54 1.66 -12.28
CA GLY A 55 11.28 1.93 -10.87
C GLY A 55 12.53 2.15 -10.03
N GLU A 56 13.70 2.26 -10.64
CA GLU A 56 14.98 2.44 -9.93
C GLU A 56 15.21 3.92 -9.58
N ILE A 57 15.81 4.18 -8.42
CA ILE A 57 16.23 5.52 -8.03
C ILE A 57 17.50 5.87 -8.80
N VAL A 58 17.42 6.82 -9.74
CA VAL A 58 18.59 7.25 -10.53
C VAL A 58 19.23 8.53 -10.01
N ASN A 59 18.48 9.31 -9.22
CA ASN A 59 19.00 10.50 -8.57
C ASN A 59 18.26 10.77 -7.26
N ARG A 60 18.98 11.36 -6.32
CA ARG A 60 18.49 11.80 -5.02
C ARG A 60 19.11 13.15 -4.70
N ILE A 61 18.29 14.20 -4.69
CA ILE A 61 18.72 15.58 -4.49
C ILE A 61 18.23 16.04 -3.12
N LYS A 62 19.14 16.45 -2.24
CA LYS A 62 18.76 16.92 -0.90
C LYS A 62 17.89 18.18 -0.98
N ASP A 63 16.70 18.13 -0.39
CA ASP A 63 15.76 19.26 -0.30
C ASP A 63 15.11 19.27 1.10
N LYS A 64 15.21 20.41 1.79
CA LYS A 64 14.68 20.57 3.15
C LYS A 64 13.31 21.24 3.21
N THR A 65 12.72 21.51 2.05
CA THR A 65 11.47 22.28 1.94
C THR A 65 10.29 21.40 1.51
N GLN A 66 10.56 20.26 0.90
CA GLN A 66 9.58 19.32 0.39
C GLN A 66 10.18 17.92 0.25
N ASP A 67 9.30 16.93 0.16
CA ASP A 67 9.64 15.60 -0.36
C ASP A 67 8.96 15.45 -1.71
N ALA A 68 9.71 15.13 -2.77
CA ALA A 68 9.13 15.06 -4.11
C ALA A 68 9.68 13.92 -4.94
N PHE A 69 8.84 13.40 -5.83
CA PHE A 69 9.19 12.31 -6.72
C PHE A 69 8.89 12.73 -8.16
N PHE A 70 9.85 12.46 -9.05
CA PHE A 70 9.72 12.70 -10.48
C PHE A 70 10.10 11.43 -11.25
N MET A 71 9.26 11.04 -12.20
CA MET A 71 9.65 10.01 -13.17
C MET A 71 10.53 10.63 -14.25
N VAL A 72 11.56 9.91 -14.67
CA VAL A 72 12.45 10.32 -15.76
C VAL A 72 12.37 9.35 -16.94
N ASN A 73 12.56 9.89 -18.13
CA ASN A 73 12.67 9.10 -19.35
C ASN A 73 14.05 8.43 -19.46
N ASN A 74 14.28 7.68 -20.55
CA ASN A 74 15.55 6.98 -20.81
C ASN A 74 16.76 7.91 -21.02
N GLU A 75 16.53 9.22 -21.19
CA GLU A 75 17.58 10.24 -21.29
C GLU A 75 17.89 10.88 -19.92
N GLY A 76 17.21 10.45 -18.85
CA GLY A 76 17.31 11.04 -17.53
C GLY A 76 16.57 12.37 -17.39
N LYS A 77 15.75 12.78 -18.37
CA LYS A 77 14.94 13.99 -18.30
C LYS A 77 13.62 13.70 -17.57
N ARG A 78 13.25 14.57 -16.63
CA ARG A 78 11.93 14.54 -15.97
C ARG A 78 10.81 14.55 -17.01
N MET A 79 9.87 13.65 -16.82
CA MET A 79 8.63 13.58 -17.60
C MET A 79 7.68 14.68 -17.14
N GLU A 80 6.92 15.26 -18.07
CA GLU A 80 6.05 16.41 -17.81
C GLU A 80 4.59 15.99 -17.56
N GLY A 81 3.98 16.55 -16.52
CA GLY A 81 2.57 16.37 -16.17
C GLY A 81 2.34 15.73 -14.81
N ASP A 82 1.16 15.98 -14.23
CA ASP A 82 0.77 15.55 -12.88
C ASP A 82 0.77 14.03 -12.69
N MET A 83 0.77 13.25 -13.77
CA MET A 83 0.80 11.78 -13.73
C MET A 83 2.21 11.19 -13.58
N TYR A 84 3.25 12.03 -13.62
CA TYR A 84 4.65 11.61 -13.55
C TYR A 84 5.41 12.26 -12.38
N SER A 85 4.72 13.02 -11.54
CA SER A 85 5.35 13.64 -10.38
C SER A 85 4.37 13.83 -9.24
N VAL A 86 4.91 13.82 -8.02
CA VAL A 86 4.16 14.13 -6.80
C VAL A 86 5.06 14.83 -5.81
N SER A 87 4.51 15.78 -5.06
CA SER A 87 5.22 16.50 -4.00
C SER A 87 4.39 16.50 -2.73
N PHE A 88 5.09 16.47 -1.60
CA PHE A 88 4.53 16.42 -0.27
C PHE A 88 5.20 17.46 0.63
N GLU A 89 4.57 17.72 1.77
CA GLU A 89 5.23 18.45 2.85
C GLU A 89 6.50 17.69 3.27
N TYR A 90 7.54 18.46 3.55
CA TYR A 90 8.81 17.94 4.03
C TYR A 90 8.65 16.98 5.21
N GLY A 91 9.36 15.85 5.16
CA GLY A 91 9.33 14.81 6.19
C GLY A 91 8.13 13.85 6.07
N THR A 92 7.44 13.85 4.93
CA THR A 92 6.45 12.84 4.57
C THR A 92 7.11 11.48 4.33
N VAL A 93 8.28 11.46 3.70
CA VAL A 93 9.10 10.25 3.54
C VAL A 93 9.91 10.04 4.82
N LYS A 94 9.65 8.94 5.52
CA LYS A 94 10.30 8.59 6.80
C LYS A 94 11.56 7.76 6.63
N GLY A 95 11.80 7.23 5.44
CA GLY A 95 12.99 6.47 5.10
C GLY A 95 12.85 5.74 3.78
N VAL A 96 14.00 5.39 3.20
CA VAL A 96 14.11 4.60 1.98
C VAL A 96 14.95 3.35 2.28
N SER A 97 14.64 2.23 1.66
CA SER A 97 15.41 1.00 1.78
C SER A 97 15.55 0.31 0.44
N GLU A 98 16.79 0.02 0.08
CA GLU A 98 17.14 -0.83 -1.05
C GLU A 98 17.74 -2.12 -0.47
N VAL A 99 17.05 -3.24 -0.66
CA VAL A 99 17.41 -4.53 -0.05
C VAL A 99 17.32 -5.66 -1.05
N SER A 100 18.29 -6.58 -1.03
CA SER A 100 18.16 -7.87 -1.69
C SER A 100 17.44 -8.84 -0.77
N TYR A 101 16.45 -9.56 -1.31
CA TYR A 101 15.58 -10.46 -0.55
C TYR A 101 15.32 -11.75 -1.32
N GLU A 102 15.61 -12.89 -0.71
CA GLU A 102 15.38 -14.21 -1.31
C GLU A 102 13.98 -14.72 -0.96
N ILE A 103 13.24 -15.15 -1.99
CA ILE A 103 11.94 -15.82 -1.87
C ILE A 103 12.01 -17.09 -2.71
N ASP A 104 11.83 -18.24 -2.07
CA ASP A 104 11.82 -19.56 -2.72
C ASP A 104 13.04 -19.82 -3.65
N GLY A 105 14.22 -19.33 -3.27
CA GLY A 105 15.47 -19.46 -4.03
C GLY A 105 15.67 -18.43 -5.15
N GLU A 106 14.72 -17.51 -5.36
CA GLU A 106 14.86 -16.36 -6.26
C GLU A 106 15.22 -15.09 -5.47
N ASN A 107 16.22 -14.34 -5.95
CA ASN A 107 16.63 -13.07 -5.33
C ASN A 107 15.92 -11.89 -6.00
N TYR A 108 15.28 -11.07 -5.18
CA TYR A 108 14.62 -9.83 -5.58
C TYR A 108 15.37 -8.63 -5.01
N ASN A 109 15.59 -7.60 -5.82
CA ASN A 109 16.00 -6.29 -5.31
C ASN A 109 14.74 -5.49 -5.04
N LEU A 110 14.57 -5.02 -3.80
CA LEU A 110 13.38 -4.31 -3.36
C LEU A 110 13.77 -2.87 -3.06
N THR A 111 12.97 -1.93 -3.58
CA THR A 111 12.97 -0.54 -3.11
C THR A 111 11.72 -0.30 -2.30
N LEU A 112 11.87 0.24 -1.09
CA LEU A 112 10.76 0.57 -0.20
C LEU A 112 10.88 2.01 0.29
N PHE A 113 9.84 2.82 0.03
CA PHE A 113 9.66 4.13 0.62
C PHE A 113 8.70 4.02 1.80
N ASN A 114 9.15 4.36 3.01
CA ASN A 114 8.31 4.47 4.18
C ASN A 114 7.61 5.84 4.15
N ILE A 115 6.29 5.85 3.96
CA ILE A 115 5.50 7.06 3.74
C ILE A 115 4.55 7.29 4.92
N ALA A 116 4.63 8.49 5.49
CA ALA A 116 3.66 8.96 6.46
C ALA A 116 2.41 9.52 5.76
N GLY A 117 1.24 9.07 6.24
CA GLY A 117 -0.06 9.36 5.71
C GLY A 117 -0.47 8.39 4.60
N ASP A 118 -1.57 7.68 4.81
CA ASP A 118 -2.12 6.73 3.82
C ASP A 118 -2.43 7.40 2.49
N ASP A 119 -2.95 8.62 2.53
CA ASP A 119 -3.27 9.39 1.33
C ASP A 119 -2.00 9.80 0.58
N ASN A 120 -0.89 10.04 1.28
CA ASN A 120 0.39 10.34 0.65
C ASN A 120 0.98 9.09 0.00
N GLY A 121 0.96 7.96 0.71
CA GLY A 121 1.37 6.66 0.17
C GLY A 121 0.56 6.28 -1.07
N GLN A 122 -0.75 6.53 -1.03
CA GLN A 122 -1.66 6.30 -2.13
C GLN A 122 -1.31 7.14 -3.36
N LYS A 123 -1.09 8.46 -3.19
CA LYS A 123 -0.70 9.35 -4.29
C LYS A 123 0.64 8.95 -4.92
N LEU A 124 1.63 8.62 -4.09
CA LEU A 124 2.93 8.17 -4.57
C LEU A 124 2.80 6.86 -5.36
N PHE A 125 2.07 5.90 -4.81
CA PHE A 125 1.79 4.62 -5.47
C PHE A 125 1.12 4.80 -6.83
N GLU A 126 0.10 5.65 -6.95
CA GLU A 126 -0.61 5.91 -8.21
C GLU A 126 0.31 6.51 -9.28
N VAL A 127 1.17 7.47 -8.92
CA VAL A 127 2.16 8.06 -9.83
C VAL A 127 3.17 7.01 -10.27
N MET A 128 3.73 6.22 -9.34
CA MET A 128 4.75 5.22 -9.67
C MET A 128 4.22 4.03 -10.47
N SER A 129 2.94 3.69 -10.26
CA SER A 129 2.23 2.69 -11.06
C SER A 129 2.00 3.15 -12.51
N ASN A 130 2.18 4.43 -12.81
CA ASN A 130 2.10 4.98 -14.17
C ASN A 130 3.45 4.89 -14.90
N ASN A 131 4.06 3.70 -14.88
CA ASN A 131 5.32 3.44 -15.57
C ASN A 131 5.11 2.76 -16.93
N GLN A 132 6.16 2.79 -17.76
CA GLN A 132 6.12 2.32 -19.16
C GLN A 132 6.69 0.91 -19.34
N ASN A 133 7.27 0.31 -18.30
CA ASN A 133 8.00 -0.95 -18.38
C ASN A 133 7.32 -2.08 -17.61
N ASP A 134 6.00 -1.97 -17.40
CA ASP A 134 5.19 -2.98 -16.73
C ASP A 134 5.68 -3.37 -15.34
N ILE A 135 6.37 -2.47 -14.66
CA ILE A 135 6.85 -2.66 -13.30
C ILE A 135 5.66 -2.56 -12.34
N GLU A 136 5.52 -3.55 -11.48
CA GLU A 136 4.52 -3.49 -10.43
C GLU A 136 5.05 -2.71 -9.22
N TRP A 137 4.20 -1.83 -8.72
CA TRP A 137 4.38 -1.19 -7.43
C TRP A 137 3.36 -1.74 -6.45
N SER A 138 3.60 -1.57 -5.15
CA SER A 138 2.60 -1.79 -4.12
C SER A 138 2.51 -0.64 -3.14
N HIS A 139 1.34 -0.48 -2.56
CA HIS A 139 1.06 0.32 -1.37
C HIS A 139 0.63 -0.62 -0.25
N THR A 140 1.50 -0.80 0.73
CA THR A 140 1.27 -1.67 1.89
C THR A 140 1.07 -0.81 3.14
N LYS A 141 -0.18 -0.71 3.60
CA LYS A 141 -0.52 0.00 4.83
C LYS A 141 -0.20 -0.87 6.03
N VAL A 142 0.51 -0.33 7.01
CA VAL A 142 0.98 -1.08 8.19
C VAL A 142 0.45 -0.50 9.51
N GLY A 143 0.51 -1.31 10.56
CA GLY A 143 0.11 -0.96 11.91
C GLY A 143 -1.39 -1.06 12.18
N THR A 144 -1.87 -0.16 13.03
CA THR A 144 -3.29 -0.04 13.42
C THR A 144 -4.04 0.90 12.45
N ALA A 145 -5.37 0.97 12.57
CA ALA A 145 -6.19 1.81 11.69
C ALA A 145 -5.73 3.28 11.66
N ASP A 146 -5.28 3.80 12.79
CA ASP A 146 -4.88 5.22 12.95
C ASP A 146 -3.37 5.45 12.84
N SER A 147 -2.60 4.42 12.47
CA SER A 147 -1.13 4.54 12.41
C SER A 147 -0.67 5.52 11.33
N GLY A 148 -1.43 5.68 10.25
CA GLY A 148 -1.09 6.60 9.15
C GLY A 148 0.32 6.36 8.59
N ASN A 149 0.74 5.11 8.48
CA ASN A 149 2.06 4.74 7.99
C ASN A 149 1.95 3.55 7.02
N GLY A 150 2.82 3.54 6.01
CA GLY A 150 2.83 2.51 4.98
C GLY A 150 4.11 2.50 4.18
N PHE A 151 4.21 1.51 3.31
CA PHE A 151 5.29 1.40 2.35
C PHE A 151 4.74 1.54 0.94
N VAL A 152 5.40 2.35 0.12
CA VAL A 152 5.29 2.27 -1.33
C VAL A 152 6.54 1.56 -1.84
N SER A 153 6.37 0.46 -2.54
CA SER A 153 7.51 -0.41 -2.90
C SER A 153 7.40 -1.03 -4.26
N THR A 154 8.53 -1.53 -4.76
CA THR A 154 8.62 -2.34 -5.97
C THR A 154 9.76 -3.35 -5.84
N SER A 155 9.66 -4.44 -6.60
CA SER A 155 10.75 -5.39 -6.83
C SER A 155 11.46 -5.18 -8.17
N HIS A 156 11.21 -4.06 -8.86
CA HIS A 156 11.77 -3.72 -10.19
C HIS A 156 11.56 -4.81 -11.26
N THR A 157 10.58 -5.69 -11.04
CA THR A 157 10.35 -6.87 -11.87
C THR A 157 9.05 -6.67 -12.62
N PRO A 158 9.06 -6.80 -13.96
CA PRO A 158 7.82 -6.73 -14.73
C PRO A 158 6.80 -7.77 -14.27
N TYR A 159 5.55 -7.34 -14.09
CA TYR A 159 4.41 -8.19 -13.72
C TYR A 159 4.53 -8.93 -12.37
N LYS A 160 5.42 -8.49 -11.46
CA LYS A 160 5.59 -9.09 -10.13
C LYS A 160 5.95 -8.04 -9.08
N GLU A 161 5.27 -8.07 -7.94
CA GLU A 161 5.65 -7.33 -6.72
C GLU A 161 5.89 -8.30 -5.55
N ALA A 162 7.08 -8.24 -4.96
CA ALA A 162 7.53 -9.18 -3.93
C ALA A 162 7.76 -8.56 -2.54
N SER A 163 7.63 -7.24 -2.40
CA SER A 163 8.05 -6.52 -1.20
C SER A 163 7.14 -6.78 0.00
N SER A 164 5.87 -7.12 -0.23
CA SER A 164 4.89 -7.39 0.83
C SER A 164 5.31 -8.54 1.76
N LEU A 165 5.92 -9.61 1.23
CA LEU A 165 6.46 -10.73 2.03
C LEU A 165 7.60 -10.28 2.93
N TYR A 166 8.51 -9.46 2.40
CA TYR A 166 9.58 -8.87 3.18
C TYR A 166 9.02 -7.99 4.33
N ILE A 167 8.00 -7.18 4.07
CA ILE A 167 7.36 -6.33 5.09
C ILE A 167 6.78 -7.21 6.22
N ILE A 168 6.05 -8.28 5.88
CA ILE A 168 5.50 -9.23 6.87
C ILE A 168 6.62 -9.86 7.71
N ASN A 169 7.67 -10.35 7.05
CA ASN A 169 8.76 -11.08 7.71
C ASN A 169 9.66 -10.18 8.58
N ASN A 170 9.57 -8.85 8.42
CA ASN A 170 10.20 -7.88 9.32
C ASN A 170 9.26 -7.44 10.47
N GLY A 171 8.16 -8.16 10.71
CA GLY A 171 7.30 -7.99 11.89
C GLY A 171 6.21 -6.93 11.74
N TYR A 172 6.00 -6.38 10.53
CA TYR A 172 4.94 -5.41 10.31
C TYR A 172 3.57 -6.08 10.23
N THR A 173 2.61 -5.50 10.93
CA THR A 173 1.20 -5.86 10.81
C THR A 173 0.61 -5.14 9.61
N ILE A 174 0.34 -5.84 8.51
CA ILE A 174 -0.34 -5.25 7.34
C ILE A 174 -1.84 -5.09 7.63
N ARG A 175 -2.41 -3.93 7.31
CA ARG A 175 -3.85 -3.64 7.45
C ARG A 175 -4.57 -3.44 6.12
N GLU A 176 -3.85 -3.19 5.05
CA GLU A 176 -4.35 -3.20 3.67
C GLU A 176 -3.14 -3.36 2.73
N HIS A 177 -3.32 -4.08 1.63
CA HIS A 177 -2.30 -4.21 0.59
C HIS A 177 -2.92 -3.96 -0.77
N THR A 178 -2.26 -3.14 -1.57
CA THR A 178 -2.65 -2.87 -2.95
C THR A 178 -1.42 -2.97 -3.83
N HIS A 179 -1.50 -3.65 -4.97
CA HIS A 179 -0.43 -3.65 -5.97
C HIS A 179 -0.98 -3.37 -7.36
N SER A 180 -0.13 -2.85 -8.24
CA SER A 180 -0.52 -2.47 -9.59
C SER A 180 -0.35 -3.62 -10.57
N HIS A 181 -1.36 -3.90 -11.38
CA HIS A 181 -1.22 -4.70 -12.59
C HIS A 181 -1.15 -3.77 -13.82
N PRO A 182 -0.09 -3.84 -14.63
CA PRO A 182 0.03 -3.06 -15.85
C PRO A 182 -0.95 -3.50 -16.96
N SER A 183 -1.26 -4.80 -17.04
CA SER A 183 -1.93 -5.38 -18.20
C SER A 183 -3.37 -5.84 -17.98
N THR A 184 -3.77 -6.15 -16.74
CA THR A 184 -5.10 -6.70 -16.44
C THR A 184 -5.55 -6.40 -15.02
N PRO A 185 -6.82 -6.07 -14.77
CA PRO A 185 -7.30 -5.88 -13.40
C PRO A 185 -7.54 -7.20 -12.65
N VAL A 186 -7.29 -8.36 -13.27
CA VAL A 186 -7.63 -9.68 -12.71
C VAL A 186 -6.50 -10.20 -11.82
N PRO A 187 -6.80 -10.70 -10.59
CA PRO A 187 -5.79 -11.33 -9.74
C PRO A 187 -5.27 -12.63 -10.35
N SER A 188 -3.94 -12.80 -10.27
CA SER A 188 -3.26 -14.06 -10.51
C SER A 188 -3.55 -15.08 -9.40
N ASP A 189 -3.19 -16.34 -9.64
CA ASP A 189 -3.26 -17.36 -8.59
C ASP A 189 -2.31 -17.05 -7.43
N ASN A 190 -1.15 -16.44 -7.68
CA ASN A 190 -0.22 -16.01 -6.64
C ASN A 190 -0.84 -14.93 -5.75
N ASP A 191 -1.60 -13.99 -6.33
CA ASP A 191 -2.30 -12.96 -5.55
C ASP A 191 -3.32 -13.60 -4.60
N ARG A 192 -4.08 -14.58 -5.10
CA ARG A 192 -5.08 -15.30 -4.30
C ARG A 192 -4.44 -16.10 -3.18
N VAL A 193 -3.30 -16.75 -3.44
CA VAL A 193 -2.51 -17.46 -2.42
C VAL A 193 -2.00 -16.47 -1.37
N PHE A 194 -1.43 -15.34 -1.79
CA PHE A 194 -0.97 -14.29 -0.90
C PHE A 194 -2.10 -13.76 -0.02
N HIS A 195 -3.26 -13.44 -0.59
CA HIS A 195 -4.43 -12.98 0.17
C HIS A 195 -4.82 -14.01 1.25
N THR A 196 -4.87 -15.29 0.89
CA THR A 196 -5.25 -16.38 1.80
C THR A 196 -4.26 -16.49 2.96
N ALA A 197 -2.95 -16.42 2.67
CA ALA A 197 -1.90 -16.44 3.68
C ALA A 197 -1.99 -15.21 4.62
N LEU A 198 -2.17 -14.02 4.04
CA LEU A 198 -2.30 -12.76 4.77
C LEU A 198 -3.54 -12.71 5.68
N ASN A 199 -4.64 -13.31 5.24
CA ASN A 199 -5.93 -13.31 5.93
C ASN A 199 -6.15 -14.54 6.83
N ASN A 200 -5.14 -15.37 7.09
CA ASN A 200 -5.28 -16.52 7.98
C ASN A 200 -5.58 -16.07 9.43
N GLY A 201 -6.87 -15.97 9.77
CA GLY A 201 -7.37 -15.41 11.04
C GLY A 201 -7.51 -13.88 11.06
N ARG A 202 -7.38 -13.19 9.93
CA ARG A 202 -7.43 -11.72 9.82
C ARG A 202 -8.40 -11.29 8.72
N LYS A 203 -8.74 -10.00 8.67
CA LYS A 203 -9.58 -9.38 7.63
C LYS A 203 -8.83 -8.18 7.05
N VAL A 204 -7.83 -8.46 6.24
CA VAL A 204 -6.97 -7.49 5.56
C VAL A 204 -7.49 -7.32 4.11
N PRO A 205 -8.01 -6.14 3.75
CA PRO A 205 -8.40 -5.86 2.37
C PRO A 205 -7.20 -5.92 1.43
N THR A 206 -7.41 -6.51 0.25
CA THR A 206 -6.42 -6.53 -0.83
C THR A 206 -7.03 -6.03 -2.14
N TYR A 207 -6.28 -5.23 -2.88
CA TYR A 207 -6.74 -4.62 -4.13
C TYR A 207 -5.70 -4.75 -5.24
N ILE A 208 -6.18 -4.85 -6.47
CA ILE A 208 -5.38 -4.66 -7.67
C ILE A 208 -5.67 -3.28 -8.21
N TYR A 209 -4.62 -2.49 -8.39
CA TYR A 209 -4.66 -1.25 -9.13
C TYR A 209 -4.42 -1.51 -10.61
N HIS A 210 -5.27 -1.02 -11.49
CA HIS A 210 -5.05 -1.12 -12.93
C HIS A 210 -5.42 0.18 -13.62
N ASN A 211 -4.42 0.80 -14.26
CA ASN A 211 -4.60 2.06 -14.96
C ASN A 211 -5.10 1.82 -16.39
N ASN A 212 -6.42 1.81 -16.55
CA ASN A 212 -7.09 1.52 -17.83
C ASN A 212 -7.29 2.75 -18.74
N GLY A 213 -6.75 3.92 -18.38
CA GLY A 213 -6.99 5.18 -19.11
C GLY A 213 -8.46 5.66 -19.14
N VAL A 214 -9.39 4.94 -18.50
CA VAL A 214 -10.83 5.19 -18.49
C VAL A 214 -11.39 5.06 -17.07
N ARG A 215 -12.35 5.94 -16.71
CA ARG A 215 -12.97 6.11 -15.37
C ARG A 215 -13.88 4.95 -14.90
N GLN A 216 -13.37 3.73 -14.73
CA GLN A 216 -14.05 2.64 -14.00
C GLN A 216 -13.01 1.81 -13.23
N PRO A 217 -13.38 1.24 -12.06
CA PRO A 217 -12.59 1.38 -10.85
C PRO A 217 -11.15 0.93 -11.07
N ASN A 218 -10.22 1.88 -10.93
CA ASN A 218 -8.80 1.59 -10.96
C ASN A 218 -8.41 0.59 -9.87
N TYR A 219 -9.26 0.36 -8.86
CA TYR A 219 -9.03 -0.58 -7.76
C TYR A 219 -10.06 -1.72 -7.80
N LEU A 220 -9.61 -2.94 -8.00
CA LEU A 220 -10.43 -4.15 -7.89
C LEU A 220 -10.07 -4.90 -6.61
N GLN A 221 -11.01 -4.98 -5.67
CA GLN A 221 -10.82 -5.80 -4.47
C GLN A 221 -10.81 -7.28 -4.84
N TYR A 222 -10.00 -8.09 -4.17
CA TYR A 222 -9.96 -9.54 -4.38
C TYR A 222 -9.84 -10.32 -3.07
N THR A 223 -10.11 -11.62 -3.15
CA THR A 223 -9.94 -12.59 -2.06
C THR A 223 -9.19 -13.82 -2.55
N GLY A 224 -8.96 -14.78 -1.64
CA GLY A 224 -8.46 -16.11 -1.99
C GLY A 224 -9.37 -16.85 -3.00
N SER A 225 -10.64 -16.47 -3.13
CA SER A 225 -11.57 -17.02 -4.12
C SER A 225 -11.57 -16.28 -5.46
N GLY A 226 -10.82 -15.18 -5.60
CA GLY A 226 -10.76 -14.36 -6.81
C GLY A 226 -11.28 -12.93 -6.62
N ALA A 227 -11.43 -12.20 -7.73
CA ALA A 227 -11.88 -10.82 -7.74
C ALA A 227 -13.31 -10.64 -7.20
N ILE A 228 -13.50 -9.57 -6.42
CA ILE A 228 -14.81 -9.10 -5.96
C ILE A 228 -15.26 -8.00 -6.93
N TYR A 229 -16.05 -8.38 -7.92
CA TYR A 229 -16.63 -7.40 -8.83
C TYR A 229 -17.77 -6.64 -8.14
N PRO A 230 -17.82 -5.30 -8.24
CA PRO A 230 -18.96 -4.51 -7.75
C PRO A 230 -20.23 -4.71 -8.60
N TYR A 231 -20.14 -5.52 -9.66
CA TYR A 231 -21.24 -5.91 -10.52
C TYR A 231 -21.33 -7.43 -10.61
N SER A 232 -22.56 -7.96 -10.68
CA SER A 232 -22.81 -9.33 -11.06
C SER A 232 -22.88 -9.43 -12.59
N ILE A 233 -22.16 -10.38 -13.19
CA ILE A 233 -22.39 -10.80 -14.58
C ILE A 233 -23.52 -11.83 -14.54
N GLN A 234 -24.71 -11.47 -15.02
CA GLN A 234 -25.78 -12.43 -15.22
C GLN A 234 -25.89 -12.78 -16.70
N MET A 235 -25.89 -14.08 -17.01
CA MET A 235 -26.21 -14.60 -18.33
C MET A 235 -27.72 -14.47 -18.53
N ASN A 236 -28.14 -13.56 -19.41
CA ASN A 236 -29.55 -13.38 -19.76
C ASN A 236 -29.72 -13.80 -21.22
N ASN A 237 -30.47 -14.89 -21.46
CA ASN A 237 -30.69 -15.45 -22.79
C ASN A 237 -29.38 -15.71 -23.58
N GLY A 238 -28.32 -16.16 -22.90
CA GLY A 238 -27.02 -16.45 -23.51
C GLY A 238 -26.13 -15.23 -23.76
N PHE A 239 -26.56 -14.02 -23.39
CA PHE A 239 -25.74 -12.80 -23.49
C PHE A 239 -25.34 -12.29 -22.09
N PRO A 240 -24.07 -11.91 -21.89
CA PRO A 240 -23.63 -11.33 -20.63
C PRO A 240 -24.27 -9.96 -20.40
N SER A 241 -24.93 -9.79 -19.27
CA SER A 241 -25.48 -8.50 -18.83
C SER A 241 -24.84 -8.06 -17.51
N ILE A 242 -24.41 -6.80 -17.46
CA ILE A 242 -23.78 -6.19 -16.28
C ILE A 242 -24.88 -5.59 -15.41
N ARG A 243 -25.03 -6.07 -14.17
CA ARG A 243 -25.83 -5.42 -13.13
C ARG A 243 -24.93 -4.98 -11.99
N TYR A 244 -24.94 -3.67 -11.71
CA TYR A 244 -24.30 -3.13 -10.52
C TYR A 244 -25.05 -3.60 -9.26
N ASN A 245 -24.34 -4.15 -8.29
CA ASN A 245 -24.94 -4.60 -7.05
C ASN A 245 -25.24 -3.38 -6.15
N ASN A 246 -26.52 -3.04 -6.01
CA ASN A 246 -27.02 -1.94 -5.16
C ASN A 246 -26.90 -2.21 -3.64
N ARG A 247 -25.78 -2.76 -3.16
CA ARG A 247 -25.49 -2.90 -1.73
C ARG A 247 -24.01 -2.77 -1.43
N GLN A 248 -23.51 -1.55 -1.51
CA GLN A 248 -22.68 -0.86 -0.51
C GLN A 248 -22.36 0.51 -1.12
N PRO A 249 -22.42 1.63 -0.38
CA PRO A 249 -21.91 2.89 -0.90
C PRO A 249 -20.39 2.73 -1.05
N MET A 250 -19.90 2.63 -2.28
CA MET A 250 -18.57 3.16 -2.56
C MET A 250 -18.68 4.66 -2.30
N THR A 251 -18.33 5.10 -1.10
CA THR A 251 -17.91 6.49 -0.94
C THR A 251 -16.59 6.60 -1.70
N PRO A 252 -16.52 7.34 -2.83
CA PRO A 252 -15.27 7.97 -3.15
C PRO A 252 -15.00 8.87 -1.96
N TRP A 253 -13.87 8.74 -1.29
CA TRP A 253 -13.47 9.73 -0.30
C TRP A 253 -13.42 11.08 -1.01
N ARG A 254 -14.51 11.84 -0.86
CA ARG A 254 -14.64 13.20 -1.32
C ARG A 254 -13.72 14.00 -0.42
N ARG A 255 -12.79 14.70 -1.07
CA ARG A 255 -12.04 15.85 -0.55
C ARG A 255 -12.83 16.58 0.55
N ARG A 256 -12.26 16.61 1.74
CA ARG A 256 -12.33 17.75 2.65
C ARG A 256 -10.95 17.97 3.23
#